data_AF-A0A5A7RAU3-F1
#
_entry.id   AF-A0A5A7RAU3-F1
#
_cell.length_a   1.000
_cell.length_b   1.000
_cell.length_c   1.000
_cell.angle_alpha   90.00
_cell.angle_beta   90.00
_cell.angle_gamma   90.00
#
_symmetry.space_group_name_H-M   'P 1'
#
loop_
_entity.id
_entity.type
_entity.pdbx_description
1 polymer ?
#
loop_
_entity_poly.entity_id
_entity_poly.type
_entity_poly.pdbx_seq_one_letter_code
_entity_poly.pdbx_strand_id
1 'polypeptide(L)'
;MVYEANARLRDPIYGCAGAICHLQKQICDLQAELAKAQAEILNMQCQNANLCDLICKVQMGTAQSPAVDENNNSNLGVQSATALAYTTQQNSAFIEDANMGVSWEPLWT
;
A
#
# COMPACT_ATOMS: atom_id res chain seq x y z
N MET A 1 -26.81 31.83 -11.20
CA MET A 1 -26.88 31.61 -12.67
C MET A 1 -25.72 32.24 -13.47
N VAL A 2 -24.97 33.22 -12.97
CA VAL A 2 -23.90 33.90 -13.75
C VAL A 2 -22.77 32.96 -14.19
N TYR A 3 -22.32 32.03 -13.33
CA TYR A 3 -21.24 31.08 -13.67
C TYR A 3 -21.64 30.13 -14.81
N GLU A 4 -22.81 29.51 -14.73
CA GLU A 4 -23.31 28.59 -15.77
C GLU A 4 -23.50 29.33 -17.11
N ALA A 5 -24.11 30.52 -17.08
CA ALA A 5 -24.30 31.32 -18.28
C ALA A 5 -22.96 31.68 -18.94
N ASN A 6 -21.97 32.12 -18.15
CA ASN A 6 -20.63 32.39 -18.65
C ASN A 6 -19.91 31.14 -19.15
N ALA A 7 -20.16 29.97 -18.55
CA ALA A 7 -19.60 28.71 -19.02
C ALA A 7 -20.18 28.33 -20.40
N ARG A 8 -21.50 28.48 -20.59
CA ARG A 8 -22.16 28.25 -21.89
C ARG A 8 -21.73 29.23 -22.99
N LEU A 9 -21.35 30.46 -22.62
CA LEU A 9 -20.78 31.42 -23.59
C LEU A 9 -19.40 30.98 -24.11
N ARG A 10 -18.59 30.35 -23.26
CA ARG A 10 -17.24 29.85 -23.64
C ARG A 10 -17.28 28.47 -24.29
N ASP A 11 -18.19 27.61 -23.83
CA ASP A 11 -18.43 26.28 -24.35
C ASP A 11 -19.95 26.07 -24.53
N PRO A 12 -20.49 26.32 -25.74
CA PRO A 12 -21.92 26.28 -25.99
C PRO A 12 -22.54 24.88 -25.92
N ILE A 13 -21.74 23.83 -25.99
CA ILE A 13 -22.22 22.45 -25.98
C ILE A 13 -22.21 21.92 -24.54
N TYR A 14 -21.08 22.00 -23.85
CA TYR A 14 -20.90 21.35 -22.56
C TYR A 14 -20.84 22.30 -21.37
N GLY A 15 -20.55 23.60 -21.56
CA GLY A 15 -20.55 24.61 -20.51
C GLY A 15 -19.88 24.15 -19.20
N CYS A 16 -20.62 24.20 -18.09
CA CYS A 16 -20.12 23.70 -16.80
C CYS A 16 -20.14 22.16 -16.68
N ALA A 17 -20.93 21.44 -17.47
CA ALA A 17 -20.93 19.98 -17.49
C ALA A 17 -19.58 19.45 -17.99
N GLY A 18 -18.96 20.12 -18.97
CA GLY A 18 -17.60 19.79 -19.44
C GLY A 18 -16.55 19.90 -18.33
N ALA A 19 -16.64 20.95 -17.50
CA ALA A 19 -15.77 21.12 -16.34
C ALA A 19 -15.99 20.02 -15.29
N ILE A 20 -17.24 19.64 -15.02
CA ILE A 20 -17.59 18.54 -14.11
C ILE A 20 -17.01 17.23 -14.63
N CYS A 21 -17.21 16.89 -15.92
CA CYS A 21 -16.67 15.67 -16.51
C CYS A 21 -15.14 15.62 -16.43
N HIS A 22 -14.47 16.76 -16.66
CA HIS A 22 -13.02 16.83 -16.55
C HIS A 22 -12.52 16.60 -15.12
N LEU A 23 -13.20 17.15 -14.11
CA LEU A 23 -12.89 16.90 -12.70
C LEU A 23 -13.15 15.44 -12.31
N GLN A 24 -14.26 14.86 -12.77
CA GLN A 24 -14.57 13.44 -12.55
C GLN A 24 -13.48 12.54 -13.12
N LYS A 25 -12.99 12.83 -14.33
CA LYS A 25 -11.86 12.10 -14.91
C LYS A 25 -10.60 12.20 -14.05
N GLN A 26 -10.24 13.39 -13.60
CA GLN A 26 -9.06 13.58 -12.74
C GLN A 26 -9.18 12.80 -11.42
N ILE A 27 -10.37 12.76 -10.81
CA ILE A 27 -10.61 11.95 -9.60
C ILE A 27 -10.39 10.46 -9.90
N CYS A 28 -10.93 9.95 -11.02
CA CYS A 28 -10.73 8.56 -11.42
C CYS A 28 -9.24 8.23 -11.65
N ASP A 29 -8.52 9.10 -12.34
CA ASP A 29 -7.10 8.91 -12.63
C ASP A 29 -6.26 8.88 -11.33
N LEU A 30 -6.53 9.79 -10.39
CA LEU A 30 -5.87 9.83 -9.08
C LEU A 30 -6.19 8.59 -8.23
N GLN A 31 -7.45 8.13 -8.26
CA GLN A 31 -7.84 6.94 -7.51
C GLN A 31 -7.16 5.68 -8.07
N ALA A 32 -6.98 5.60 -9.40
CA ALA A 32 -6.21 4.53 -10.02
C ALA A 32 -4.73 4.56 -9.64
N GLU A 33 -4.12 5.75 -9.58
CA GLU A 33 -2.74 5.92 -9.12
C GLU A 33 -2.56 5.51 -7.66
N LEU A 34 -3.49 5.89 -6.79
CA LEU A 34 -3.50 5.50 -5.38
C LEU A 34 -3.62 3.97 -5.22
N ALA A 35 -4.54 3.34 -5.95
CA ALA A 35 -4.70 1.89 -5.94
C ALA A 35 -3.42 1.18 -6.41
N LYS A 36 -2.74 1.71 -7.43
CA LYS A 36 -1.45 1.20 -7.91
C LYS A 36 -0.36 1.29 -6.85
N ALA A 37 -0.21 2.45 -6.21
CA ALA A 37 0.79 2.66 -5.17
C ALA A 37 0.55 1.73 -3.96
N GLN A 38 -0.72 1.53 -3.57
CA GLN A 38 -1.09 0.60 -2.51
C GLN A 38 -0.74 -0.86 -2.88
N ALA A 39 -1.03 -1.29 -4.11
CA ALA A 39 -0.66 -2.62 -4.58
C ALA A 39 0.86 -2.83 -4.58
N GLU A 40 1.64 -1.81 -4.93
CA GLU A 40 3.10 -1.85 -4.88
C GLU A 40 3.62 -2.02 -3.44
N ILE A 41 3.05 -1.26 -2.48
CA ILE A 41 3.39 -1.41 -1.06
C ILE A 41 3.11 -2.83 -0.57
N LEU A 42 1.93 -3.38 -0.88
CA LEU A 42 1.56 -4.75 -0.49
C LEU A 42 2.50 -5.80 -1.12
N ASN A 43 2.88 -5.60 -2.39
CA ASN A 43 3.82 -6.47 -3.07
C ASN A 43 5.20 -6.47 -2.37
N MET A 44 5.73 -5.31 -2.00
CA MET A 44 6.99 -5.20 -1.26
C MET A 44 6.90 -5.84 0.12
N GLN A 45 5.79 -5.64 0.83
CA GLN A 45 5.56 -6.27 2.14
C GLN A 45 5.51 -7.79 2.04
N CYS A 46 4.83 -8.33 1.03
CA CYS A 46 4.78 -9.78 0.78
C CYS A 46 6.18 -10.34 0.47
N GLN A 47 6.96 -9.66 -0.38
CA GLN A 47 8.34 -10.05 -0.66
C GLN A 47 9.20 -10.04 0.59
N ASN A 48 9.09 -9.02 1.44
CA ASN A 48 9.82 -8.93 2.70
C ASN A 48 9.44 -10.07 3.67
N ALA A 49 8.15 -10.39 3.78
CA ALA A 49 7.68 -11.50 4.60
C ALA A 49 8.24 -12.84 4.11
N ASN A 50 8.25 -13.08 2.80
CA ASN A 50 8.83 -14.28 2.20
C ASN A 50 10.34 -14.40 2.48
N LEU A 51 11.08 -13.29 2.41
CA LEU A 51 12.51 -13.27 2.76
C LEU A 51 12.73 -13.57 4.25
N CYS A 52 11.93 -13.01 5.14
CA CYS A 52 12.01 -13.29 6.57
C CYS A 52 11.75 -14.78 6.87
N ASP A 53 10.73 -15.38 6.25
CA ASP A 53 10.43 -16.80 6.38
C ASP A 53 11.61 -17.68 5.92
N LEU A 54 12.22 -17.34 4.77
CA LEU A 54 13.40 -18.05 4.27
C LEU A 54 14.59 -17.95 5.24
N ILE A 55 14.88 -16.75 5.76
CA ILE A 55 15.97 -16.53 6.73
C ILE A 55 15.74 -17.35 8.00
N CYS A 56 14.51 -17.36 8.53
CA CYS A 56 14.14 -18.15 9.71
C CYS A 56 14.37 -19.65 9.49
N LYS A 57 13.99 -20.17 8.31
CA LYS A 57 14.18 -21.59 7.96
C LYS A 57 15.65 -21.98 7.84
N VAL A 58 16.50 -21.12 7.26
CA VAL A 58 17.95 -21.38 7.14
C VAL A 58 18.62 -21.45 8.51
N GLN A 59 18.28 -20.55 9.42
CA GLN A 59 18.88 -20.50 10.76
C GLN A 59 18.51 -21.71 11.64
N MET A 60 17.32 -22.29 11.45
CA MET A 60 16.88 -23.49 12.17
C MET A 60 17.48 -24.79 11.61
N GLY A 61 17.93 -24.79 10.34
CA GLY A 61 18.57 -25.95 9.71
C GLY A 61 20.03 -26.19 10.11
N THR A 62 20.69 -25.24 10.77
CA THR A 62 22.09 -25.39 11.23
C THR A 62 22.24 -25.91 12.67
N ALA A 63 21.15 -26.39 13.30
CA ALA A 63 21.17 -26.85 14.69
C ALA A 63 20.94 -28.37 14.82
N GLN A 64 21.95 -29.19 14.48
CA GLN A 64 22.00 -30.63 14.85
C GLN A 64 23.47 -31.11 14.95
N SER A 65 24.20 -30.88 16.06
CA SER A 65 24.54 -31.76 17.23
C SER A 65 25.94 -32.44 17.15
N PRO A 66 26.66 -32.85 18.24
CA PRO A 66 26.34 -32.90 19.69
C PRO A 66 27.36 -32.16 20.62
N ALA A 67 27.11 -32.23 21.93
CA ALA A 67 27.80 -31.62 23.07
C ALA A 67 29.35 -31.66 23.07
N VAL A 68 30.01 -30.53 23.41
CA VAL A 68 30.99 -30.34 24.53
C VAL A 68 31.41 -28.86 24.68
N ASP A 69 31.24 -28.35 25.89
CA ASP A 69 31.93 -27.31 26.67
C ASP A 69 32.37 -25.91 26.14
N GLU A 70 31.98 -24.93 26.97
CA GLU A 70 32.65 -23.70 27.44
C GLU A 70 33.08 -22.56 26.49
N ASN A 71 32.43 -21.42 26.76
CA ASN A 71 33.09 -20.11 26.97
C ASN A 71 33.66 -19.38 25.73
N ASN A 72 32.85 -18.52 25.10
CA ASN A 72 33.12 -17.07 25.11
C ASN A 72 31.99 -16.23 24.52
N ASN A 73 31.81 -15.06 25.12
CA ASN A 73 30.85 -14.02 24.80
C ASN A 73 31.02 -13.47 23.36
N SER A 74 30.03 -13.66 22.49
CA SER A 74 29.78 -12.77 21.36
C SER A 74 28.30 -12.74 20.99
N ASN A 75 27.54 -11.96 21.76
CA ASN A 75 26.14 -11.66 21.48
C ASN A 75 26.02 -10.66 20.32
N LEU A 76 26.19 -11.12 19.08
CA LEU A 76 25.99 -10.28 17.87
C LEU A 76 25.15 -10.95 16.77
N GLY A 77 24.58 -12.13 17.01
CA GLY A 77 23.83 -12.89 15.99
C GLY A 77 22.30 -12.87 16.09
N VAL A 78 21.73 -12.36 17.19
CA VAL A 78 20.28 -12.55 17.52
C VAL A 78 19.46 -11.26 17.35
N GLN A 79 20.11 -10.12 17.08
CA GLN A 79 19.45 -8.81 17.05
C GLN A 79 18.89 -8.44 15.67
N SER A 80 19.33 -9.10 14.60
CA SER A 80 18.92 -8.83 13.22
C SER A 80 17.58 -9.48 12.84
N ALA A 81 17.21 -10.61 13.47
CA ALA A 81 15.96 -11.30 13.18
C ALA A 81 14.74 -10.66 13.88
N THR A 82 14.92 -10.20 15.13
CA THR A 82 13.89 -9.40 15.79
C THR A 82 13.67 -8.09 15.03
N ALA A 83 14.69 -7.60 14.31
CA ALA A 83 14.62 -6.33 13.58
C ALA A 83 13.63 -6.20 12.44
N LEU A 84 13.38 -7.30 11.76
CA LEU A 84 12.43 -7.31 10.64
C LEU A 84 11.00 -7.61 11.12
N ALA A 85 10.85 -8.21 12.30
CA ALA A 85 9.55 -8.53 12.87
C ALA A 85 8.80 -7.27 13.35
N TYR A 86 9.49 -6.31 14.00
CA TYR A 86 8.85 -5.10 14.51
C TYR A 86 8.47 -4.08 13.43
N THR A 87 9.15 -4.06 12.28
CA THR A 87 8.78 -3.15 11.17
C THR A 87 7.54 -3.63 10.41
N THR A 88 7.28 -4.94 10.36
CA THR A 88 6.11 -5.49 9.66
C THR A 88 4.80 -5.19 10.40
N GLN A 89 4.81 -5.14 11.74
CA GLN A 89 3.59 -5.04 12.55
C GLN A 89 2.97 -3.63 12.61
N GLN A 90 3.74 -2.56 12.42
CA GLN A 90 3.17 -1.20 12.51
C GLN A 90 2.44 -0.72 11.24
N ASN A 91 2.65 -1.36 10.09
CA ASN A 91 2.19 -0.82 8.81
C ASN A 91 0.88 -1.43 8.28
N SER A 92 0.33 -2.43 8.97
CA SER A 92 -0.93 -3.08 8.58
C SER A 92 -2.19 -2.31 8.99
N ALA A 93 -2.08 -1.37 9.93
CA ALA A 93 -3.23 -0.64 10.50
C ALA A 93 -3.78 0.49 9.60
N PHE A 94 -3.13 0.82 8.49
CA PHE A 94 -3.52 1.95 7.63
C PHE A 94 -4.35 1.54 6.39
N ILE A 95 -4.47 0.24 6.10
CA ILE A 95 -4.96 -0.25 4.79
C ILE A 95 -6.44 -0.73 4.84
N GLU A 96 -7.08 -0.84 6.01
CA GLU A 96 -8.44 -1.39 6.10
C GLU A 96 -9.53 -0.49 5.50
N ASP A 97 -9.29 0.81 5.30
CA ASP A 97 -10.31 1.75 4.78
C ASP A 97 -10.35 1.86 3.24
N ALA A 98 -9.47 1.19 2.50
CA ALA A 98 -9.23 1.56 1.10
C ALA A 98 -10.22 0.98 0.06
N ASN A 99 -11.07 -0.02 0.37
CA ASN A 99 -11.90 -0.62 -0.69
C ASN A 99 -13.17 -1.39 -0.28
N MET A 100 -14.02 -0.87 0.59
CA MET A 100 -15.41 -1.35 0.63
C MET A 100 -16.31 -0.43 -0.21
N GLY A 101 -16.10 -0.47 -1.53
CA GLY A 101 -17.16 -0.29 -2.52
C GLY A 101 -17.99 0.99 -2.41
N VAL A 102 -17.37 2.17 -2.45
CA VAL A 102 -18.12 3.35 -2.87
C VAL A 102 -18.37 3.18 -4.37
N SER A 103 -19.48 2.49 -4.69
CA SER A 103 -20.11 2.58 -6.00
C SER A 103 -20.33 4.06 -6.23
N TRP A 104 -19.44 4.68 -6.98
CA TRP A 104 -19.63 6.05 -7.46
C TRP A 104 -20.72 6.00 -8.53
N GLU A 105 -21.95 5.70 -8.12
CA GLU A 105 -23.12 5.89 -8.94
C GLU A 105 -23.21 7.40 -9.20
N PRO A 106 -23.13 7.85 -10.47
CA PRO A 106 -23.39 9.24 -10.76
C PRO A 106 -24.84 9.54 -10.34
N LEU A 107 -25.03 10.42 -9.35
CA LEU A 107 -26.34 10.82 -8.81
C LEU A 107 -27.27 11.53 -9.82
N TRP A 108 -26.95 11.51 -11.11
CA TRP A 108 -27.67 12.21 -12.17
C TRP A 108 -28.26 11.27 -13.24
N THR A 109 -28.67 10.05 -12.85
CA THR A 109 -29.58 9.26 -13.70
C THR A 109 -30.98 9.87 -13.70
#